data_AF-A0A399YML4-F1
#
_entry.id   AF-A0A399YML4-F1
#
_cell.length_a   1.000
_cell.length_b   1.000
_cell.length_c   1.000
_cell.angle_alpha   90.00
_cell.angle_beta   90.00
_cell.angle_gamma   90.00
#
_symmetry.space_group_name_H-M   'P 1'
#
loop_
_entity.id
_entity.type
_entity.pdbx_description
1 polymer ?
#
loop_
_entity_poly.entity_id
_entity_poly.type
_entity_poly.pdbx_seq_one_letter_code
_entity_poly.pdbx_strand_id
1 'polypeptide(L)' 'MKVVDVREIVPRERHPFIFQTFDSLAPDEKFELVNDHDPKPLYYQFMHERPGQFTWEYLEEGPMTWRVSIGRQTTAGNA' A
#
# COMPACT_ATOMS: atom_id res chain seq x y z
N MET A 1 6.07 -12.26 0.25
CA MET A 1 5.27 -11.04 0.05
C MET A 1 3.80 -11.44 0.14
N LYS A 2 3.04 -10.85 1.06
CA LYS A 2 1.60 -11.11 1.23
C LYS A 2 0.82 -10.38 0.12
N VAL A 3 -0.29 -10.97 -0.36
CA VAL A 3 -1.23 -10.30 -1.27
C VAL A 3 -2.45 -9.83 -0.49
N VAL A 4 -2.89 -8.61 -0.76
CA VAL A 4 -4.06 -7.94 -0.21
C VAL A 4 -4.96 -7.58 -1.38
N ASP A 5 -5.95 -8.42 -1.66
CA ASP A 5 -6.97 -8.15 -2.68
C ASP A 5 -8.13 -7.39 -2.05
N VAL A 6 -8.22 -6.09 -2.34
CA VAL A 6 -9.25 -5.23 -1.75
C VAL A 6 -10.56 -5.25 -2.54
N ARG A 7 -10.59 -5.93 -3.69
CA ARG A 7 -11.83 -6.11 -4.47
C ARG A 7 -12.85 -6.95 -3.70
N GLU A 8 -12.37 -7.81 -2.80
CA GLU A 8 -13.17 -8.64 -1.90
C GLU A 8 -13.61 -7.91 -0.62
N ILE A 9 -13.11 -6.68 -0.39
CA ILE A 9 -13.38 -5.88 0.81
C ILE A 9 -14.39 -4.77 0.47
N VAL A 10 -15.37 -4.58 1.33
CA VAL A 10 -16.38 -3.51 1.15
C VAL A 10 -15.68 -2.13 1.08
N PRO A 11 -16.10 -1.22 0.20
CA PRO A 11 -15.37 0.02 -0.09
C PRO A 11 -14.97 0.84 1.15
N ARG A 12 -15.87 0.96 2.12
CA ARG A 12 -15.64 1.71 3.37
C ARG A 12 -14.55 1.12 4.27
N GLU A 13 -14.20 -0.15 4.10
CA GLU A 13 -13.22 -0.87 4.92
C GLU A 13 -11.86 -1.02 4.23
N ARG A 14 -11.78 -0.76 2.92
CA ARG A 14 -10.55 -0.91 2.13
C ARG A 14 -9.39 -0.10 2.71
N HIS A 15 -9.55 1.22 2.82
CA HIS A 15 -8.45 2.08 3.29
C HIS A 15 -8.03 1.75 4.75
N PRO A 16 -8.97 1.66 5.73
CA PRO A 16 -8.59 1.23 7.08
C PRO A 16 -7.82 -0.08 7.13
N PHE A 17 -8.24 -1.09 6.35
CA PHE A 17 -7.57 -2.38 6.28
C PHE A 17 -6.17 -2.30 5.68
N ILE A 18 -5.99 -1.51 4.61
CA ILE A 18 -4.69 -1.31 3.96
C ILE A 18 -3.71 -0.62 4.91
N PHE A 19 -4.12 0.45 5.59
CA PHE A 19 -3.27 1.16 6.55
C PHE A 19 -2.93 0.29 7.76
N GLN A 20 -3.90 -0.46 8.30
CA GLN A 20 -3.63 -1.42 9.37
C GLN A 20 -2.62 -2.49 8.92
N THR A 21 -2.77 -3.00 7.69
CA THR A 21 -1.83 -3.98 7.14
C THR A 21 -0.44 -3.37 7.02
N PHE A 22 -0.31 -2.16 6.50
CA PHE A 22 0.96 -1.44 6.40
C PHE A 22 1.60 -1.20 7.77
N ASP A 23 0.84 -0.71 8.74
CA ASP A 23 1.36 -0.40 10.09
C ASP A 23 1.84 -1.64 10.84
N SER A 24 1.33 -2.83 10.46
CA SER A 24 1.74 -4.13 11.00
C SER A 24 3.03 -4.69 10.38
N LEU A 25 3.51 -4.12 9.27
CA LEU A 25 4.75 -4.56 8.63
C LEU A 25 5.97 -4.27 9.50
N ALA A 26 6.92 -5.20 9.55
CA ALA A 26 8.27 -4.90 10.01
C ALA A 26 9.01 -4.00 8.99
N PRO A 27 10.11 -3.33 9.38
CA PRO A 27 10.92 -2.59 8.42
C PRO A 27 11.40 -3.50 7.27
N ASP A 28 11.42 -2.95 6.06
CA ASP A 28 11.77 -3.60 4.79
C ASP A 28 10.81 -4.71 4.34
N GLU A 29 9.73 -4.99 5.09
CA GLU A 29 8.65 -5.83 4.62
C GLU A 29 7.70 -5.09 3.66
N LYS A 30 7.01 -5.86 2.84
CA LYS A 30 6.06 -5.36 1.84
C LYS A 30 4.90 -6.32 1.59
N PHE A 31 3.79 -5.75 1.16
CA PHE A 31 2.65 -6.49 0.61
C PHE A 31 2.30 -5.96 -0.77
N GLU A 32 1.62 -6.80 -1.54
CA GLU A 32 1.03 -6.44 -2.82
C GLU A 32 -0.45 -6.11 -2.61
N LEU A 33 -0.86 -4.92 -3.03
CA LEU A 33 -2.25 -4.51 -3.12
C LEU A 33 -2.79 -4.82 -4.51
N VAL A 34 -3.93 -5.50 -4.59
CA VAL A 34 -4.68 -5.73 -5.83
C VAL A 34 -5.98 -4.93 -5.78
N ASN A 35 -6.22 -4.08 -6.78
CA ASN A 35 -7.36 -3.19 -6.86
C ASN A 35 -8.05 -3.22 -8.25
N ASP A 36 -9.30 -2.79 -8.30
CA ASP A 36 -10.12 -2.71 -9.52
C ASP A 36 -9.94 -1.39 -10.31
N HIS A 37 -9.16 -0.44 -9.77
CA HIS A 37 -8.83 0.84 -10.40
C HIS A 37 -7.46 1.35 -9.93
N ASP A 38 -6.95 2.41 -10.58
CA ASP A 38 -5.69 3.06 -10.19
C ASP A 38 -5.75 3.55 -8.73
N PRO A 39 -4.88 3.03 -7.83
CA PRO A 39 -4.83 3.44 -6.43
C PRO A 39 -4.15 4.80 -6.20
N LYS A 40 -4.01 5.66 -7.21
CA LYS A 40 -3.43 7.00 -7.09
C LYS A 40 -4.00 7.86 -5.93
N PRO A 41 -5.32 7.89 -5.64
CA PRO A 41 -5.83 8.61 -4.47
C PRO A 41 -5.27 8.06 -3.15
N LEU A 42 -5.13 6.73 -3.04
CA LEU A 42 -4.54 6.06 -1.88
C LEU A 42 -3.05 6.39 -1.76
N TYR A 43 -2.31 6.44 -2.86
CA TYR A 43 -0.90 6.89 -2.86
C TYR A 43 -0.75 8.28 -2.23
N TYR A 44 -1.60 9.24 -2.63
CA TYR A 44 -1.57 10.57 -2.02
C TYR A 44 -1.93 10.56 -0.55
N GLN A 45 -2.86 9.69 -0.11
CA GLN A 45 -3.16 9.53 1.30
C GLN A 45 -1.95 9.01 2.09
N PHE A 46 -1.22 8.01 1.56
CA PHE A 46 0.03 7.54 2.14
C PHE A 46 1.09 8.65 2.25
N MET A 47 1.24 9.49 1.22
CA MET A 47 2.18 10.63 1.25
C MET A 47 1.88 11.61 2.38
N HIS A 48 0.60 11.81 2.73
CA HIS A 48 0.20 12.70 3.82
C HIS A 48 0.29 12.03 5.19
N GLU A 49 -0.12 10.76 5.30
CA GLU A 49 -0.26 10.06 6.58
C GLU A 49 1.01 9.33 7.04
N ARG A 50 1.88 8.93 6.12
CA ARG A 50 3.11 8.15 6.37
C ARG A 50 4.32 8.75 5.62
N PRO A 51 4.56 10.07 5.66
CA PRO A 51 5.62 10.70 4.88
C PRO A 51 6.99 10.07 5.20
N GLY A 52 7.71 9.65 4.17
CA GLY A 52 9.06 9.06 4.28
C GLY A 52 9.11 7.69 4.99
N GLN A 53 7.98 7.02 5.17
CA GLN A 53 7.91 5.72 5.87
C GLN A 53 7.56 4.56 4.93
N PHE A 54 7.21 4.82 3.67
CA PHE A 54 6.74 3.80 2.75
C PHE A 54 7.43 3.85 1.39
N THR A 55 7.48 2.69 0.73
CA THR A 55 7.78 2.56 -0.70
C THR A 55 6.51 2.26 -1.48
N TRP A 56 6.51 2.65 -2.75
CA TRP A 56 5.40 2.42 -3.67
C TRP A 56 5.93 2.06 -5.05
N GLU A 57 5.55 0.89 -5.54
CA GLU A 57 5.99 0.38 -6.84
C GLU A 57 4.78 -0.23 -7.57
N TYR A 58 4.49 0.25 -8.78
CA TYR A 58 3.50 -0.41 -9.62
C TYR A 58 4.07 -1.73 -10.16
N LEU A 59 3.31 -2.80 -9.97
CA LEU A 59 3.61 -4.14 -10.52
C LEU A 59 2.76 -4.42 -11.77
N GLU A 60 1.56 -3.85 -11.83
CA GLU A 60 0.64 -3.95 -12.96
C GLU A 60 -0.25 -2.70 -13.03
N GLU A 61 -0.34 -2.10 -14.22
CA GLU A 61 -1.07 -0.87 -14.50
C GLU A 61 -2.24 -1.12 -15.47
N GLY A 62 -3.30 -1.77 -15.00
CA GLY A 62 -4.61 -1.81 -15.67
C GLY A 62 -4.64 -2.38 -17.11
N PRO A 63 -5.80 -2.28 -17.79
CA PRO A 63 -7.08 -1.78 -17.29
C PRO A 63 -7.88 -2.80 -16.46
N MET A 64 -7.49 -4.08 -16.47
CA MET A 64 -8.27 -5.16 -15.82
C MET A 64 -7.95 -5.30 -14.34
N THR A 65 -6.68 -5.13 -13.97
CA THR A 65 -6.21 -5.24 -12.59
C THR A 65 -5.13 -4.20 -12.34
N TRP A 66 -5.11 -3.63 -11.14
CA TRP A 66 -4.05 -2.74 -10.69
C TRP A 66 -3.33 -3.40 -9.52
N ARG A 67 -2.01 -3.53 -9.62
CA ARG A 67 -1.18 -4.16 -8.60
C ARG A 67 -0.08 -3.22 -8.18
N VAL A 68 0.03 -2.95 -6.88
CA VAL A 68 1.11 -2.13 -6.32
C VAL A 68 1.77 -2.84 -5.15
N SER A 69 3.10 -2.82 -5.12
CA SER A 69 3.90 -3.22 -3.97
C SER A 69 4.03 -2.04 -3.03
N ILE A 70 3.55 -2.19 -1.79
CA ILE A 70 3.64 -1.20 -0.73
C ILE A 70 4.53 -1.79 0.37
N GLY A 71 5.65 -1.12 0.65
CA GLY A 71 6.63 -1.57 1.64
C GLY A 71 6.88 -0.54 2.74
N ARG A 72 7.28 -1.00 3.93
CA ARG A 72 7.68 -0.13 5.05
C ARG A 72 9.17 0.14 4.96
N GLN A 73 9.57 1.41 4.98
CA GLN A 73 10.97 1.80 5.02
C GLN A 73 11.48 1.76 6.46
N THR A 74 12.69 1.26 6.66
CA THR A 74 13.47 1.62 7.84
C THR A 74 13.71 3.12 7.78
N THR A 75 13.10 3.90 8.69
CA THR A 75 13.46 5.32 8.82
C THR A 75 14.94 5.33 9.16
N ALA A 76 15.78 5.83 8.25
CA ALA A 76 17.17 6.08 8.58
C ALA A 76 17.14 7.11 9.71
N GLY A 77 17.39 6.67 10.95
CA GLY A 77 17.64 7.59 12.04
C GLY A 77 18.80 8.46 11.60
N ASN A 78 18.56 9.76 11.46
CA ASN A 78 19.65 10.71 11.30
C ASN A 78 20.60 10.49 12.48
N ALA A 79 21.79 9.99 12.18
CA ALA A 79 22.95 10.09 13.04
C ALA A 79 23.37 11.56 13.17
#